data_AF-A0A1T4LYC9-F1
#
_entry.id   AF-A0A1T4LYC9-F1
#
_cell.length_a   1.000
_cell.length_b   1.000
_cell.length_c   1.000
_cell.angle_alpha   90.00
_cell.angle_beta   90.00
_cell.angle_gamma   90.00
#
_symmetry.space_group_name_H-M   'P 1'
#
loop_
_entity.id
_entity.type
_entity.pdbx_description
1 polymer ?
#
loop_
_entity_poly.entity_id
_entity_poly.type
_entity_poly.pdbx_seq_one_letter_code
_entity_poly.pdbx_strand_id
1 'polypeptide(L)' 'MPFDELLEEQLGDYVEVIITAGGGCCTQEGILCQVAVDNIILINDDVRIEIPFDSIAAVRKLAGGAPFDEEVEV' A
#
# COMPACT_ATOMS: atom_id res chain seq x y z
N MET A 1 11.27 14.20 8.66
CA MET A 1 10.42 13.15 9.27
C MET A 1 10.92 11.83 8.73
N PRO A 2 11.21 10.86 9.59
CA PRO A 2 11.52 9.50 9.19
C PRO A 2 10.30 8.83 8.53
N PHE A 3 10.54 7.74 7.81
CA PHE A 3 9.57 7.12 6.88
C PHE A 3 8.38 6.46 7.58
N ASP A 4 8.63 5.91 8.76
CA ASP A 4 7.66 5.40 9.73
C ASP A 4 6.64 6.46 10.17
N GLU A 5 7.09 7.66 10.54
CA GLU A 5 6.18 8.77 10.93
C GLU A 5 5.23 9.15 9.78
N LEU A 6 5.73 9.18 8.54
CA LEU A 6 4.90 9.51 7.36
C LEU A 6 3.86 8.44 7.03
N LEU A 7 4.11 7.18 7.42
CA LEU A 7 3.15 6.09 7.25
C LEU A 7 2.10 6.10 8.35
N GLU A 8 2.48 6.43 9.58
CA GLU A 8 1.54 6.60 10.67
C GLU A 8 0.52 7.71 10.36
N GLU A 9 0.94 8.79 9.70
CA GLU A 9 0.03 9.85 9.22
C GLU A 9 -0.99 9.38 8.17
N GLN A 10 -0.71 8.25 7.50
CA GLN A 10 -1.56 7.66 6.46
C GLN A 10 -2.42 6.50 6.98
N LEU A 11 -2.44 6.24 8.29
CA LEU A 11 -3.29 5.22 8.90
C LEU A 11 -4.78 5.48 8.59
N GLY A 12 -5.44 4.46 8.04
CA GLY A 12 -6.83 4.51 7.61
C GLY A 12 -7.03 4.99 6.16
N ASP A 13 -5.97 5.40 5.46
CA ASP A 13 -6.04 5.74 4.04
C ASP A 13 -5.87 4.51 3.15
N TYR A 14 -6.45 4.58 1.95
CA TYR A 14 -6.17 3.63 0.87
C TYR A 14 -4.85 3.99 0.20
N VAL A 15 -3.89 3.06 0.23
CA VAL A 15 -2.53 3.26 -0.27
C VAL A 15 -2.16 2.14 -1.23
N GLU A 16 -1.28 2.48 -2.16
CA GLU A 16 -0.61 1.54 -3.04
C GLU A 16 0.87 1.46 -2.64
N VAL A 17 1.33 0.24 -2.38
CA VAL A 17 2.68 -0.09 -1.95
C VAL A 17 3.39 -0.79 -3.10
N ILE A 18 4.49 -0.20 -3.54
CA ILE A 18 5.34 -0.74 -4.60
C ILE A 18 6.43 -1.58 -3.94
N ILE A 19 6.48 -2.88 -4.24
CA ILE A 19 7.41 -3.81 -3.61
C ILE A 19 8.66 -4.01 -4.50
N THR A 20 9.85 -3.94 -3.90
CA THR A 20 11.17 -4.05 -4.56
C THR A 20 11.56 -5.48 -4.95
N ALA A 21 10.64 -6.44 -4.93
CA ALA A 21 10.92 -7.82 -5.33
C ALA A 21 11.12 -7.91 -6.85
N GLY A 22 12.37 -7.88 -7.29
CA GLY A 22 12.78 -8.28 -8.65
C GLY A 22 12.07 -7.54 -9.78
N GLY A 23 12.20 -6.21 -9.85
CA GLY A 23 11.84 -5.45 -11.05
C GLY A 23 10.34 -5.36 -11.36
N GLY A 24 9.61 -4.53 -10.59
CA GLY A 24 8.35 -3.95 -11.03
C GLY A 24 7.13 -4.88 -11.16
N CYS A 25 7.19 -6.10 -10.62
CA CYS A 25 6.12 -7.09 -10.81
C CYS A 25 4.99 -7.02 -9.78
N CYS A 26 5.23 -6.46 -8.58
CA CYS A 26 4.26 -6.59 -7.48
C CYS A 26 3.99 -5.23 -6.81
N THR A 27 2.89 -4.60 -7.19
CA THR A 27 2.22 -3.58 -6.37
C THR A 27 1.18 -4.25 -5.50
N GLN A 28 0.96 -3.72 -4.30
CA GLN A 28 -0.11 -4.16 -3.41
C GLN A 28 -0.89 -2.93 -2.96
N GLU A 29 -2.21 -3.01 -3.03
CA GLU A 29 -3.08 -1.93 -2.62
C GLU A 29 -4.03 -2.39 -1.51
N GLY A 30 -4.41 -1.43 -0.67
CA GLY A 30 -5.34 -1.67 0.42
C GLY A 30 -5.38 -0.51 1.40
N ILE A 31 -6.23 -0.66 2.40
CA ILE A 31 -6.31 0.29 3.52
C ILE A 31 -5.14 0.02 4.46
N LEU A 32 -4.33 1.04 4.74
CA LEU A 32 -3.26 0.96 5.73
C LEU A 32 -3.88 0.93 7.13
N CYS A 33 -4.01 -0.26 7.70
CA CYS A 33 -4.65 -0.41 9.02
C CYS A 33 -3.66 -0.34 10.17
N GLN A 34 -2.42 -0.78 9.95
CA GLN A 34 -1.42 -0.81 11.01
C GLN A 34 -0.01 -0.69 10.42
N VAL A 35 0.82 0.06 11.12
CA VAL A 35 2.27 0.14 10.93
C VAL A 35 2.89 -0.53 12.15
N ALA A 36 3.60 -1.64 11.95
CA ALA A 36 4.37 -2.31 13.00
C ALA A 36 5.86 -1.99 12.83
N VAL A 37 6.73 -2.55 13.67
CA VAL A 37 8.17 -2.21 13.68
C VAL A 37 8.88 -2.65 12.39
N ASP A 38 8.55 -3.84 11.87
CA ASP A 38 9.26 -4.47 10.76
C ASP A 38 8.41 -4.60 9.48
N ASN A 39 7.10 -4.35 9.57
CA ASN A 39 6.15 -4.50 8.47
C ASN A 39 4.96 -3.53 8.57
N ILE A 40 4.28 -3.35 7.44
CA ILE A 40 2.98 -2.69 7.36
C ILE A 40 1.89 -3.73 7.08
N ILE A 41 0.68 -3.43 7.55
CA ILE A 41 -0.50 -4.26 7.35
C ILE A 41 -1.51 -3.48 6.52
N LEU A 42 -1.82 -4.02 5.35
CA LEU A 42 -2.90 -3.56 4.50
C LEU A 42 -4.10 -4.51 4.63
N ILE A 43 -5.31 -3.97 4.50
CA ILE A 43 -6.53 -4.75 4.33
C ILE A 43 -7.14 -4.42 2.97
N ASN A 44 -7.40 -5.47 2.17
CA ASN A 44 -8.11 -5.36 0.90
C ASN A 44 -9.08 -6.54 0.77
N ASP A 45 -10.37 -6.28 0.52
CA ASP A 45 -11.44 -7.29 0.41
C ASP A 45 -11.39 -8.40 1.49
N ASP A 46 -11.29 -7.99 2.76
CA ASP A 46 -11.15 -8.87 3.93
C ASP A 46 -9.87 -9.74 3.98
N VAL A 47 -8.96 -9.55 3.03
CA VAL A 47 -7.63 -10.16 3.00
C VAL A 47 -6.65 -9.24 3.73
N ARG A 48 -5.97 -9.82 4.72
CA ARG A 48 -4.86 -9.17 5.41
C ARG A 48 -3.57 -9.40 4.63
N ILE A 49 -2.93 -8.32 4.21
CA ILE A 49 -1.67 -8.33 3.46
C ILE A 49 -0.58 -7.74 4.36
N GLU A 50 0.47 -8.51 4.60
CA GLU A 50 1.64 -8.08 5.38
C GLU A 50 2.82 -7.82 4.46
N ILE A 51 3.38 -6.61 4.53
CA ILE A 51 4.48 -6.20 3.67
C ILE A 51 5.67 -5.76 4.54
N PRO A 52 6.82 -6.45 4.48
CA PRO A 52 8.00 -6.08 5.24
C PRO A 52 8.63 -4.79 4.69
N PHE A 53 9.12 -3.92 5.59
CA PHE A 53 9.70 -2.63 5.22
C PHE A 53 10.85 -2.73 4.23
N ASP A 54 11.72 -3.72 4.40
CA ASP A 54 12.87 -3.97 3.52
C ASP A 54 12.47 -4.27 2.07
N SER A 55 11.21 -4.66 1.86
CA SER A 55 10.67 -4.95 0.53
C SER A 55 9.89 -3.78 -0.05
N ILE A 56 9.75 -2.66 0.64
CA ILE A 56 9.00 -1.49 0.14
C ILE A 56 9.93 -0.59 -0.65
N ALA A 57 9.62 -0.37 -1.93
CA ALA A 57 10.31 0.58 -2.78
C ALA A 57 9.72 1.99 -2.62
N ALA A 58 8.39 2.07 -2.59
CA ALA A 58 7.64 3.32 -2.46
C ALA A 58 6.21 3.06 -1.97
N VAL A 59 5.60 4.08 -1.36
CA VAL A 59 4.18 4.09 -0.97
C VAL A 59 3.52 5.32 -1.56
N ARG A 60 2.38 5.13 -2.22
CA ARG A 60 1.59 6.17 -2.87
C ARG A 60 0.20 6.20 -2.27
N LYS A 61 -0.20 7.34 -1.70
CA LYS A 61 -1.57 7.57 -1.26
C LYS A 61 -2.49 7.71 -2.47
N LEU A 62 -3.56 6.91 -2.52
CA LEU A 62 -4.60 7.02 -3.52
C LEU A 62 -5.69 7.95 -2.99
N ALA A 63 -5.42 9.26 -3.04
CA ALA A 63 -6.29 10.31 -2.49
C ALA A 63 -7.62 10.54 -3.28
N GLY A 64 -8.14 9.53 -3.99
CA GLY A 64 -9.25 9.70 -4.94
C GLY A 64 -10.23 8.55 -5.09
N GLY A 65 -10.20 7.55 -4.20
CA GLY A 65 -10.93 6.30 -4.41
C GLY A 65 -10.15 5.35 -5.33
N ALA A 66 -10.40 4.05 -5.18
CA ALA A 66 -9.79 3.03 -6.03
C ALA A 66 -9.94 3.42 -7.51
N PRO A 67 -8.91 3.29 -8.36
CA PRO A 67 -9.14 3.30 -9.78
C PRO A 67 -10.12 2.15 -10.04
N PHE A 68 -11.37 2.49 -10.37
CA PHE A 68 -12.19 1.55 -11.09
C PHE A 68 -11.39 1.26 -12.36
N ASP A 69 -11.04 -0.01 -12.60
CA ASP A 69 -10.74 -0.46 -13.95
C ASP A 69 -11.99 -0.13 -14.77
N GLU A 70 -12.01 1.07 -15.37
CA GLU A 70 -12.85 1.32 -16.52
C GLU A 70 -12.28 0.45 -17.63
N GLU A 71 -12.72 -0.81 -17.68
CA GLU A 71 -12.88 -1.50 -18.95
C GLU A 71 -13.82 -0.62 -19.79
N VAL A 72 -13.24 0.36 -20.47
CA VAL A 72 -13.91 1.11 -21.54
C VAL A 72 -14.04 0.12 -22.68
N GLU A 73 -15.09 -0.70 -22.65
CA GLU A 73 -15.59 -1.37 -23.85
C GLU A 73 -16.06 -0.27 -24.82
N VAL A 74 -15.35 -0.17 -25.95
CA VAL A 74 -15.62 0.75 -27.07
C VAL A 74 -16.71 0.18 -27.96
#